data_AF-A0A1S0UGH9-F1
#
_entry.id   AF-A0A1S0UGH9-F1
#
_cell.length_a   1.000
_cell.length_b   1.000
_cell.length_c   1.000
_cell.angle_alpha   90.00
_cell.angle_beta   90.00
_cell.angle_gamma   90.00
#
_symmetry.space_group_name_H-M   'P 1'
#
loop_
_entity.id
_entity.type
_entity.pdbx_description
1 polymer ?
#
loop_
_entity_poly.entity_id
_entity_poly.type
_entity_poly.pdbx_seq_one_letter_code
_entity_poly.pdbx_strand_id
1 'polypeptide(L)'
;MLSQGITAALLFLANFYISPVATAQFKFTVSLLKEIAQDGKSAILSPFSISTTLFMVYLAANDETKRQLHNILGGTDDVNKDIVILLLNAIYFGGIWKTQFDDTVTRNEAFHISECETKNVLMMRLRAKFPYYEDDSVQVVKLPYVGDEVEMVLILPKIRFNIANVLKNMTGEYLLSYVDRAVPDIVLLKLPRFRLEAKLDLKGTLQRIGIRDAFSERANFRELTDDAVFVGGVMHKGFIEVNEKGTESAAATVIDIVPRMLMESKPFIADQPFLFAIVRNSDTVLFAGQFAK
;
A
#
# COMPACT_ATOMS: atom_id res chain seq x y z
N MET A 1 29.33 26.64 21.07
CA MET A 1 28.95 26.29 19.68
C MET A 1 28.86 24.78 19.40
N LEU A 2 29.45 23.89 20.22
CA LEU A 2 29.39 22.43 20.02
C LEU A 2 28.14 21.72 20.56
N SER A 3 27.27 22.39 21.35
CA SER A 3 26.07 21.74 21.92
C SER A 3 24.84 21.77 21.01
N GLN A 4 24.69 22.79 20.15
CA GLN A 4 23.51 22.89 19.27
C GLN A 4 23.58 21.95 18.06
N GLY A 5 24.79 21.58 17.61
CA GLY A 5 24.97 20.62 16.51
C GLY A 5 24.61 19.18 16.90
N ILE A 6 24.87 18.78 18.15
CA ILE A 6 24.57 17.43 18.64
C ILE A 6 23.08 17.27 18.91
N THR A 7 22.39 18.30 19.41
CA THR A 7 20.93 18.26 19.60
C THR A 7 20.19 18.26 18.26
N ALA A 8 20.67 19.00 17.25
CA ALA A 8 20.12 18.94 15.90
C ALA A 8 20.35 17.57 15.24
N ALA A 9 21.53 16.96 15.41
CA ALA A 9 21.81 15.61 14.90
C ALA A 9 21.00 14.52 15.64
N LEU A 10 20.78 14.65 16.95
CA LEU A 10 19.92 13.74 17.72
C LEU A 10 18.43 13.91 17.40
N LEU A 11 17.95 15.13 17.12
CA LEU A 11 16.60 15.38 16.61
C LEU A 11 16.43 14.88 15.17
N PHE A 12 17.49 14.95 14.35
CA PHE A 12 17.50 14.36 13.01
C PHE A 12 17.48 12.82 13.07
N LEU A 13 18.19 12.21 14.03
CA LEU A 13 18.18 10.76 14.25
C LEU A 13 16.90 10.27 14.96
N ALA A 14 16.26 11.10 15.79
CA ALA A 14 14.99 10.78 16.46
C ALA A 14 13.79 10.77 15.50
N ASN A 15 13.87 11.48 14.36
CA ASN A 15 12.84 11.45 13.32
C ASN A 15 12.93 10.23 12.36
N PHE A 16 13.90 9.33 12.56
CA PHE A 16 14.08 8.12 11.73
C PHE A 16 14.13 6.82 12.55
N TYR A 17 13.56 6.80 13.76
CA TYR A 17 13.32 5.52 14.44
C TYR A 17 12.10 4.84 13.83
N ILE A 18 12.24 4.39 12.59
CA ILE A 18 11.22 3.58 11.93
C ILE A 18 11.17 2.26 12.69
N SER A 19 10.00 1.92 13.23
CA SER A 19 9.88 0.73 14.05
C SER A 19 10.22 -0.53 13.23
N PRO A 20 10.87 -1.55 13.83
CA PRO A 20 11.10 -2.82 13.15
C PRO A 20 9.81 -3.44 12.59
N VAL A 21 8.68 -3.18 13.26
CA VAL A 21 7.34 -3.59 12.86
C VAL A 21 6.91 -2.90 11.55
N ALA A 22 7.14 -1.59 11.42
CA ALA A 22 6.86 -0.86 10.19
C ALA A 22 7.69 -1.42 9.03
N THR A 23 9.00 -1.59 9.22
CA THR A 23 9.88 -2.18 8.19
C THR A 23 9.42 -3.57 7.76
N ALA A 24 9.02 -4.43 8.71
CA ALA A 24 8.47 -5.75 8.40
C ALA A 24 7.17 -5.65 7.59
N GLN A 25 6.26 -4.74 7.97
CA GLN A 25 4.99 -4.54 7.30
C GLN A 25 5.14 -4.05 5.86
N PHE A 26 6.07 -3.11 5.62
CA PHE A 26 6.38 -2.63 4.27
C PHE A 26 7.05 -3.71 3.43
N LYS A 27 7.96 -4.50 4.02
CA LYS A 27 8.58 -5.64 3.33
C LYS A 27 7.54 -6.69 2.94
N PHE A 28 6.65 -7.06 3.87
CA PHE A 28 5.56 -7.99 3.61
C PHE A 28 4.63 -7.49 2.51
N THR A 29 4.27 -6.19 2.55
CA THR A 29 3.49 -5.51 1.52
C THR A 29 4.12 -5.67 0.14
N VAL A 30 5.41 -5.36 -0.01
CA VAL A 30 6.11 -5.44 -1.29
C VAL A 30 6.21 -6.88 -1.78
N SER A 31 6.47 -7.84 -0.90
CA SER A 31 6.47 -9.27 -1.24
C SER A 31 5.12 -9.74 -1.77
N LEU A 32 4.01 -9.34 -1.14
CA LEU A 32 2.67 -9.67 -1.61
C LEU A 32 2.35 -8.99 -2.95
N LEU A 33 2.66 -7.70 -3.07
CA LEU A 33 2.36 -6.91 -4.28
C LEU A 33 3.10 -7.46 -5.50
N LYS A 34 4.36 -7.86 -5.33
CA LYS A 34 5.17 -8.54 -6.36
C LYS A 34 4.54 -9.82 -6.89
N GLU A 35 3.74 -10.51 -6.07
CA GLU A 35 3.09 -11.77 -6.45
C GLU A 35 1.74 -11.53 -7.13
N ILE A 36 0.97 -10.55 -6.67
CA ILE A 36 -0.39 -10.32 -7.20
C ILE A 36 -0.43 -9.43 -8.45
N ALA A 37 0.64 -8.68 -8.72
CA ALA A 37 0.71 -7.76 -9.85
C ALA A 37 1.54 -8.28 -11.04
N GLN A 38 1.99 -9.55 -11.02
CA GLN A 38 2.87 -10.14 -12.04
C GLN A 38 2.28 -10.07 -13.46
N ASP A 39 0.96 -10.17 -13.59
CA ASP A 39 0.27 -10.19 -14.89
C ASP A 39 0.11 -8.78 -15.51
N GLY A 40 0.64 -7.72 -14.87
CA GLY A 40 0.46 -6.34 -15.32
C GLY A 40 -0.99 -5.83 -15.18
N LYS A 41 -1.88 -6.62 -14.57
CA LYS A 41 -3.28 -6.29 -14.37
C LYS A 41 -3.48 -5.47 -13.11
N SER A 42 -4.65 -4.84 -13.01
CA SER A 42 -5.05 -4.18 -11.78
C SER A 42 -5.26 -5.20 -10.66
N ALA A 43 -4.72 -4.94 -9.49
CA ALA A 43 -4.83 -5.83 -8.34
C ALA A 43 -4.81 -5.01 -7.05
N ILE A 44 -5.48 -5.51 -6.00
CA ILE A 44 -5.52 -4.89 -4.68
C ILE A 44 -5.55 -5.95 -3.59
N LEU A 45 -4.89 -5.68 -2.48
CA LEU A 45 -4.99 -6.44 -1.24
C LEU A 45 -4.78 -5.55 -0.02
N SER A 46 -5.07 -6.08 1.16
CA SER A 46 -4.76 -5.46 2.45
C SER A 46 -3.65 -6.22 3.16
N PRO A 47 -2.38 -5.75 3.11
CA PRO A 47 -1.28 -6.40 3.82
C PRO A 47 -1.54 -6.44 5.33
N PHE A 48 -2.08 -5.36 5.91
CA PHE A 48 -2.46 -5.31 7.32
C PHE A 48 -3.44 -6.43 7.66
N SER A 49 -4.55 -6.53 6.95
CA SER A 49 -5.57 -7.51 7.26
C SER A 49 -5.09 -8.95 7.03
N ILE A 50 -4.29 -9.20 6.00
CA ILE A 50 -3.64 -10.50 5.78
C ILE A 50 -2.65 -10.81 6.92
N SER A 51 -1.84 -9.85 7.34
CA SER A 51 -0.86 -10.03 8.43
C SER A 51 -1.54 -10.34 9.76
N THR A 52 -2.64 -9.66 10.12
CA THR A 52 -3.45 -9.94 11.32
C THR A 52 -3.99 -11.36 11.27
N THR A 53 -4.46 -11.77 10.08
CA THR A 53 -4.98 -13.11 9.84
C THR A 53 -3.90 -14.18 10.04
N LEU A 54 -2.70 -13.95 9.51
CA LEU A 54 -1.56 -14.84 9.70
C LEU A 54 -1.01 -14.81 11.12
N PHE A 55 -1.14 -13.71 11.84
CA PHE A 55 -0.76 -13.61 13.25
C PHE A 55 -1.60 -14.55 14.11
N MET A 56 -2.91 -14.67 13.84
CA MET A 56 -3.76 -15.67 14.51
C MET A 56 -3.26 -17.10 14.27
N VAL A 57 -2.75 -17.41 13.07
CA VAL A 57 -2.13 -18.71 12.76
C VAL A 57 -0.78 -18.86 13.48
N TYR A 58 -0.01 -17.78 13.58
CA TYR A 58 1.29 -17.77 14.26
C TYR A 58 1.19 -18.11 15.74
N LEU A 59 0.19 -17.56 16.44
CA LEU A 59 -0.06 -17.84 17.85
C LEU A 59 -0.37 -19.32 18.11
N ALA A 60 -0.83 -20.03 17.09
CA ALA A 60 -1.11 -21.47 17.15
C ALA A 60 0.05 -22.35 16.69
N ALA A 61 1.05 -21.76 16.02
CA ALA A 61 2.11 -22.48 15.32
C ALA A 61 3.28 -22.79 16.24
N ASN A 62 3.99 -23.89 15.96
CA ASN A 62 5.25 -24.25 16.62
C ASN A 62 6.40 -24.49 15.63
N ASP A 63 7.61 -24.57 16.16
CA ASP A 63 8.86 -24.88 15.44
C ASP A 63 9.04 -24.08 14.13
N GLU A 64 9.26 -24.79 13.02
CA GLU A 64 9.52 -24.24 11.70
C GLU A 64 8.31 -23.46 11.15
N THR A 65 7.08 -23.88 11.48
CA THR A 65 5.86 -23.16 11.09
C THR A 65 5.82 -21.79 11.76
N LYS A 66 6.11 -21.75 13.08
CA LYS A 66 6.23 -20.50 13.85
C LYS A 66 7.36 -19.63 13.32
N ARG A 67 8.52 -20.22 12.99
CA ARG A 67 9.68 -19.50 12.43
C ARG A 67 9.40 -18.88 11.06
N GLN A 68 8.76 -19.60 10.15
CA GLN A 68 8.36 -19.09 8.83
C GLN A 68 7.41 -17.89 8.95
N LEU A 69 6.42 -17.98 9.84
CA LEU A 69 5.49 -16.88 10.12
C LEU A 69 6.17 -15.70 10.81
N HIS A 70 7.03 -15.95 11.81
CA HIS A 70 7.82 -14.92 12.49
C HIS A 70 8.69 -14.11 11.52
N ASN A 71 9.42 -14.78 10.63
CA ASN A 71 10.33 -14.14 9.68
C ASN A 71 9.62 -13.21 8.69
N ILE A 72 8.34 -13.47 8.39
CA ILE A 72 7.55 -12.65 7.47
C ILE A 72 6.79 -11.54 8.21
N LEU A 73 6.29 -11.80 9.42
CA LEU A 73 5.42 -10.88 10.16
C LEU A 73 6.16 -9.97 11.15
N GLY A 74 7.38 -10.31 11.57
CA GLY A 74 8.17 -9.53 12.54
C GLY A 74 7.57 -9.49 13.96
N GLY A 75 6.82 -10.52 14.36
CA GLY A 75 6.05 -10.57 15.61
C GLY A 75 6.89 -10.73 16.89
N THR A 76 6.32 -10.32 18.02
CA THR A 76 6.81 -10.59 19.39
C THR A 76 5.90 -11.64 20.05
N ASP A 77 6.48 -12.50 20.89
CA ASP A 77 5.78 -13.64 21.50
C ASP A 77 4.75 -13.19 22.56
N ASP A 78 3.46 -13.13 22.22
CA ASP A 78 2.38 -13.45 23.18
C ASP A 78 0.97 -13.58 22.54
N VAL A 79 0.09 -14.31 23.25
CA VAL A 79 -1.39 -14.47 23.14
C VAL A 79 -1.95 -15.81 22.58
N ASN A 80 -3.10 -16.22 23.13
CA ASN A 80 -3.69 -17.57 23.30
C ASN A 80 -4.78 -17.98 22.25
N LYS A 81 -5.21 -19.24 22.35
CA LYS A 81 -5.79 -20.16 21.33
C LYS A 81 -7.31 -20.14 21.09
N ASP A 82 -7.69 -20.29 19.81
CA ASP A 82 -8.47 -21.40 19.18
C ASP A 82 -8.58 -21.08 17.67
N ILE A 83 -8.88 -22.04 16.77
CA ILE A 83 -9.56 -21.93 15.43
C ILE A 83 -9.14 -23.10 14.49
N VAL A 84 -10.10 -23.67 13.76
CA VAL A 84 -9.91 -24.48 12.53
C VAL A 84 -9.95 -23.55 11.32
N ILE A 85 -8.85 -23.45 10.54
CA ILE A 85 -8.55 -22.22 9.79
C ILE A 85 -8.79 -22.35 8.27
N LEU A 86 -9.98 -21.93 7.80
CA LEU A 86 -10.16 -21.35 6.47
C LEU A 86 -10.22 -19.82 6.64
N LEU A 87 -9.20 -19.10 6.18
CA LEU A 87 -9.14 -17.64 6.37
C LEU A 87 -9.88 -16.95 5.24
N LEU A 88 -11.08 -16.45 5.54
CA LEU A 88 -11.84 -15.57 4.65
C LEU A 88 -11.74 -14.15 5.18
N ASN A 89 -11.08 -13.29 4.43
CA ASN A 89 -10.89 -11.90 4.83
C ASN A 89 -11.42 -10.98 3.74
N ALA A 90 -12.46 -10.21 4.04
CA ALA A 90 -13.01 -9.20 3.15
C ALA A 90 -12.86 -7.83 3.79
N ILE A 91 -12.19 -6.90 3.10
CA ILE A 91 -11.93 -5.57 3.63
C ILE A 91 -12.19 -4.49 2.59
N TYR A 92 -12.71 -3.38 3.11
CA TYR A 92 -13.21 -2.24 2.40
C TYR A 92 -12.66 -0.97 3.09
N PHE A 93 -12.22 0.03 2.33
CA PHE A 93 -11.78 1.30 2.88
C PHE A 93 -12.55 2.46 2.26
N GLY A 94 -13.09 3.32 3.13
CA GLY A 94 -13.63 4.61 2.77
C GLY A 94 -13.00 5.72 3.60
N GLY A 95 -12.62 6.82 2.94
CA GLY A 95 -12.05 8.01 3.54
C GLY A 95 -12.28 9.22 2.64
N ILE A 96 -12.39 10.41 3.23
CA ILE A 96 -12.60 11.66 2.48
C ILE A 96 -11.25 12.36 2.27
N TRP A 97 -10.93 12.79 1.05
CA TRP A 97 -9.71 13.54 0.79
C TRP A 97 -9.68 14.80 1.66
N LYS A 98 -8.53 15.10 2.27
CA LYS A 98 -8.32 16.39 2.92
C LYS A 98 -8.41 17.54 1.91
N THR A 99 -7.87 17.33 0.71
CA THR A 99 -7.98 18.24 -0.43
C THR A 99 -8.75 17.55 -1.55
N GLN A 100 -10.03 17.88 -1.70
CA GLN A 100 -10.92 17.27 -2.68
C GLN A 100 -10.65 17.76 -4.11
N PHE A 101 -10.95 16.91 -5.09
CA PHE A 101 -10.98 17.31 -6.49
C PHE A 101 -12.31 18.02 -6.80
N ASP A 102 -12.29 18.95 -7.76
CA ASP A 102 -13.50 19.55 -8.30
C ASP A 102 -14.03 18.66 -9.45
N ASP A 103 -15.21 18.07 -9.25
CA ASP A 103 -15.83 17.16 -10.22
C ASP A 103 -16.24 17.88 -11.51
N THR A 104 -16.45 19.19 -11.48
CA THR A 104 -16.79 20.00 -12.64
C THR A 104 -15.64 20.14 -13.63
N VAL A 105 -14.40 19.84 -13.22
CA VAL A 105 -13.21 19.84 -14.08
C VAL A 105 -12.70 18.45 -14.44
N THR A 106 -13.31 17.37 -13.96
CA THR A 106 -13.01 16.00 -14.40
C THR A 106 -13.40 15.83 -15.88
N ARG A 107 -12.51 15.24 -16.70
CA ARG A 107 -12.78 15.01 -18.13
C ARG A 107 -12.33 13.62 -18.54
N ASN A 108 -12.89 13.10 -19.63
CA ASN A 108 -12.33 11.94 -20.30
C ASN A 108 -10.95 12.28 -20.85
N GLU A 109 -9.94 11.52 -20.46
CA GLU A 109 -8.58 11.59 -21.01
C GLU A 109 -8.06 10.18 -21.30
N ALA A 110 -7.07 10.08 -22.18
CA ALA A 110 -6.42 8.82 -22.51
C ALA A 110 -5.59 8.31 -21.33
N PHE A 111 -5.79 7.05 -20.98
CA PHE A 111 -4.94 6.25 -20.11
C PHE A 111 -4.30 5.16 -20.95
N HIS A 112 -2.97 5.17 -21.05
CA HIS A 112 -2.26 4.22 -21.89
C HIS A 112 -1.77 3.08 -21.00
N ILE A 113 -2.40 1.92 -21.17
CA ILE A 113 -2.19 0.70 -20.38
C ILE A 113 -0.89 0.04 -20.83
N SER A 114 -0.65 0.03 -22.15
CA SER A 114 0.57 -0.44 -22.80
C SER A 114 0.85 0.40 -24.06
N GLU A 115 1.96 0.11 -24.75
CA GLU A 115 2.29 0.76 -26.03
C GLU A 115 1.19 0.59 -27.08
N CYS A 116 0.42 -0.49 -27.01
CA CYS A 116 -0.60 -0.84 -27.99
C CYS A 116 -2.03 -0.67 -27.48
N GLU A 117 -2.23 -0.44 -26.18
CA GLU A 117 -3.57 -0.37 -25.57
C GLU A 117 -3.76 0.95 -24.81
N THR A 118 -4.77 1.71 -25.24
CA THR A 118 -5.19 2.96 -24.61
C THR A 118 -6.69 2.93 -24.39
N LYS A 119 -7.14 3.46 -23.25
CA LYS A 119 -8.57 3.61 -22.93
C LYS A 119 -8.85 5.02 -22.42
N ASN A 120 -10.06 5.49 -22.64
CA ASN A 120 -10.51 6.75 -22.03
C ASN A 120 -10.98 6.49 -20.60
N VAL A 121 -10.50 7.32 -19.68
CA VAL A 121 -10.88 7.29 -18.26
C VAL A 121 -11.32 8.68 -17.82
N LEU A 122 -12.17 8.74 -16.80
CA LEU A 122 -12.46 10.00 -16.12
C LEU A 122 -11.22 10.42 -15.33
N MET A 123 -10.51 11.43 -15.82
CA MET A 123 -9.29 11.97 -15.23
C MET A 123 -9.64 13.16 -14.35
N MET A 124 -9.53 12.95 -13.04
CA MET A 124 -9.67 14.00 -12.03
C MET A 124 -8.40 14.85 -12.03
N ARG A 125 -8.52 16.14 -11.70
CA ARG A 125 -7.37 17.04 -11.66
C ARG A 125 -7.49 18.09 -10.58
N LEU A 126 -6.37 18.41 -9.95
CA LEU A 126 -6.28 19.56 -9.06
C LEU A 126 -4.82 20.04 -8.96
N ARG A 127 -4.64 21.27 -8.49
CA ARG A 127 -3.32 21.84 -8.19
C ARG A 127 -3.31 22.29 -6.75
N ALA A 128 -2.48 21.65 -5.92
CA ALA A 128 -2.39 21.96 -4.51
C ALA A 128 -1.02 21.57 -3.95
N LYS A 129 -0.78 21.89 -2.69
CA LYS A 129 0.41 21.48 -1.96
C LYS A 129 0.23 20.08 -1.40
N PHE A 130 1.10 19.15 -1.78
CA PHE A 130 1.09 17.76 -1.30
C PHE A 130 2.50 17.33 -0.90
N PRO A 131 2.65 16.38 0.03
CA PRO A 131 3.92 15.68 0.19
C PRO A 131 4.30 14.98 -1.14
N TYR A 132 5.47 15.31 -1.65
CA TYR A 132 5.98 14.85 -2.92
C TYR A 132 7.43 14.36 -2.77
N TYR A 133 7.77 13.31 -3.51
CA TYR A 133 9.11 12.77 -3.62
C TYR A 133 9.36 12.33 -5.08
N GLU A 134 10.60 12.43 -5.54
CA GLU A 134 11.00 11.84 -6.81
C GLU A 134 12.47 11.42 -6.80
N ASP A 135 12.77 10.35 -7.53
CA ASP A 135 14.13 9.90 -7.85
C ASP A 135 14.24 9.62 -9.35
N ASP A 136 15.29 8.91 -9.81
CA ASP A 136 15.47 8.59 -11.23
C ASP A 136 14.44 7.57 -11.76
N SER A 137 13.79 6.82 -10.88
CA SER A 137 12.88 5.72 -11.23
C SER A 137 11.40 6.10 -11.11
N VAL A 138 11.02 6.87 -10.09
CA VAL A 138 9.62 7.13 -9.74
C VAL A 138 9.35 8.58 -9.35
N GLN A 139 8.08 8.97 -9.51
CA GLN A 139 7.47 10.10 -8.81
C GLN A 139 6.51 9.54 -7.75
N VAL A 140 6.43 10.19 -6.61
CA VAL A 140 5.55 9.82 -5.50
C VAL A 140 4.80 11.04 -5.01
N VAL A 141 3.48 10.92 -4.83
CA VAL A 141 2.65 11.94 -4.19
C VAL A 141 1.78 11.30 -3.13
N LYS A 142 1.65 11.97 -1.98
CA LYS A 142 0.81 11.52 -0.86
C LYS A 142 -0.44 12.40 -0.79
N LEU A 143 -1.61 11.78 -0.73
CA LEU A 143 -2.90 12.43 -0.59
C LEU A 143 -3.46 12.11 0.80
N PRO A 144 -3.38 13.06 1.76
CA PRO A 144 -3.96 12.87 3.08
C PRO A 144 -5.48 12.77 3.02
N TYR A 145 -6.05 11.91 3.86
CA TYR A 145 -7.47 11.93 4.19
C TYR A 145 -7.74 12.89 5.35
N VAL A 146 -9.01 13.23 5.57
CA VAL A 146 -9.45 14.00 6.75
C VAL A 146 -8.95 13.31 8.02
N GLY A 147 -8.33 14.08 8.91
CA GLY A 147 -7.73 13.58 10.15
C GLY A 147 -6.21 13.41 10.08
N ASP A 148 -5.59 13.47 8.88
CA ASP A 148 -4.13 13.38 8.66
C ASP A 148 -3.45 12.08 9.12
N GLU A 149 -4.17 11.15 9.75
CA GLU A 149 -3.66 9.84 10.19
C GLU A 149 -3.51 8.84 9.04
N VAL A 150 -4.31 8.99 7.97
CA VAL A 150 -4.33 8.09 6.83
C VAL A 150 -4.09 8.87 5.55
N GLU A 151 -3.31 8.28 4.64
CA GLU A 151 -2.99 8.89 3.36
C GLU A 151 -2.90 7.85 2.25
N MET A 152 -3.26 8.24 1.03
CA MET A 152 -2.98 7.45 -0.17
C MET A 152 -1.64 7.89 -0.76
N VAL A 153 -0.73 6.93 -0.90
CA VAL A 153 0.57 7.11 -1.55
C VAL A 153 0.45 6.59 -2.97
N LEU A 154 0.65 7.45 -3.96
CA LEU A 154 0.67 7.10 -5.38
C LEU A 154 2.11 7.07 -5.88
N ILE A 155 2.50 6.00 -6.57
CA ILE A 155 3.86 5.77 -7.07
C ILE A 155 3.79 5.56 -8.57
N LEU A 156 4.32 6.53 -9.32
CA LEU A 156 4.26 6.58 -10.77
C LEU A 156 5.66 6.33 -11.35
N PRO A 157 5.86 5.31 -12.20
CA PRO A 157 7.11 5.13 -12.93
C PRO A 157 7.42 6.33 -13.84
N LYS A 158 8.65 6.85 -13.79
CA LYS A 158 9.12 7.90 -14.71
C LYS A 158 9.29 7.39 -16.13
N ILE A 159 9.82 6.18 -16.27
CA ILE A 159 9.90 5.50 -17.56
C ILE A 159 8.54 4.90 -17.89
N ARG A 160 7.99 5.29 -19.04
CA ARG A 160 6.69 4.84 -19.55
C ARG A 160 6.63 3.32 -19.60
N PHE A 161 5.52 2.74 -19.13
CA PHE A 161 5.26 1.29 -19.13
C PHE A 161 6.28 0.44 -18.35
N ASN A 162 7.08 1.04 -17.47
CA ASN A 162 8.16 0.36 -16.75
C ASN A 162 7.76 -0.15 -15.35
N ILE A 163 6.46 -0.25 -15.06
CA ILE A 163 5.95 -0.59 -13.72
C ILE A 163 6.45 -1.95 -13.23
N ALA A 164 6.60 -2.93 -14.12
CA ALA A 164 7.09 -4.26 -13.76
C ALA A 164 8.52 -4.22 -13.22
N ASN A 165 9.40 -3.40 -13.81
CA ASN A 165 10.79 -3.25 -13.34
C ASN A 165 10.85 -2.44 -12.03
N VAL A 166 10.03 -1.39 -11.91
CA VAL A 166 9.88 -0.64 -10.65
C VAL A 166 9.46 -1.60 -9.53
N LEU A 167 8.42 -2.40 -9.76
CA LEU A 167 7.93 -3.34 -8.76
C LEU A 167 8.97 -4.44 -8.45
N LYS A 168 9.65 -4.98 -9.46
CA LYS A 168 10.71 -5.99 -9.28
C LYS A 168 11.83 -5.50 -8.36
N ASN A 169 12.27 -4.25 -8.54
CA ASN A 169 13.35 -3.63 -7.79
C ASN A 169 12.90 -3.00 -6.46
N MET A 170 11.60 -2.81 -6.26
CA MET A 170 11.03 -2.31 -5.01
C MET A 170 11.40 -3.22 -3.85
N THR A 171 11.79 -2.63 -2.72
CA THR A 171 11.91 -3.30 -1.42
C THR A 171 11.03 -2.60 -0.40
N GLY A 172 10.80 -3.23 0.75
CA GLY A 172 10.04 -2.61 1.84
C GLY A 172 10.67 -1.29 2.29
N GLU A 173 12.00 -1.27 2.36
CA GLU A 173 12.81 -0.10 2.73
C GLU A 173 12.67 1.02 1.69
N TYR A 174 12.62 0.71 0.39
CA TYR A 174 12.35 1.74 -0.62
C TYR A 174 10.94 2.32 -0.49
N LEU A 175 9.92 1.47 -0.38
CA LEU A 175 8.54 1.93 -0.22
C LEU A 175 8.38 2.80 1.03
N LEU A 176 8.98 2.40 2.13
CA LEU A 176 9.01 3.16 3.38
C LEU A 176 9.76 4.49 3.22
N SER A 177 10.92 4.48 2.55
CA SER A 177 11.67 5.70 2.28
C SER A 177 10.90 6.71 1.43
N TYR A 178 10.01 6.26 0.53
CA TYR A 178 9.14 7.15 -0.24
C TYR A 178 8.11 7.85 0.65
N VAL A 179 7.60 7.16 1.66
CA VAL A 179 6.66 7.72 2.65
C VAL A 179 7.35 8.76 3.54
N ASP A 180 8.58 8.47 3.98
CA ASP A 180 9.33 9.31 4.92
C ASP A 180 10.01 10.52 4.28
N ARG A 181 10.48 10.39 3.03
CA ARG A 181 11.24 11.45 2.34
C ARG A 181 10.35 12.42 1.57
N ALA A 182 9.06 12.17 1.48
CA ALA A 182 8.12 13.07 0.80
C ALA A 182 7.99 14.39 1.57
N VAL A 183 8.28 15.49 0.90
CA VAL A 183 8.22 16.84 1.48
C VAL A 183 7.15 17.67 0.77
N PRO A 184 6.51 18.64 1.44
CA PRO A 184 5.45 19.41 0.82
C PRO A 184 5.91 20.24 -0.40
N ASP A 185 5.31 20.02 -1.57
CA ASP A 185 5.57 20.73 -2.83
C ASP A 185 4.25 21.03 -3.58
N ILE A 186 4.25 21.96 -4.53
CA ILE A 186 3.08 22.28 -5.36
C ILE A 186 3.02 21.28 -6.51
N VAL A 187 2.01 20.42 -6.50
CA VAL A 187 1.83 19.37 -7.49
C VAL A 187 0.61 19.67 -8.37
N LEU A 188 0.79 19.58 -9.69
CA LEU A 188 -0.30 19.45 -10.64
C LEU A 188 -0.65 17.97 -10.76
N LEU A 189 -1.69 17.54 -10.04
CA LEU A 189 -2.10 16.16 -9.95
C LEU A 189 -3.20 15.86 -10.97
N LYS A 190 -2.98 14.85 -11.81
CA LYS A 190 -4.02 14.16 -12.58
C LYS A 190 -4.11 12.71 -12.15
N LEU A 191 -5.29 12.27 -11.74
CA LEU A 191 -5.54 10.94 -11.20
C LEU A 191 -6.84 10.37 -11.81
N PRO A 192 -6.83 9.15 -12.38
CA PRO A 192 -8.06 8.54 -12.85
C PRO A 192 -9.01 8.26 -11.69
N ARG A 193 -10.32 8.44 -11.93
CA ARG A 193 -11.37 7.85 -11.11
C ARG A 193 -11.37 6.34 -11.37
N PHE A 194 -11.31 5.51 -10.33
CA PHE A 194 -11.29 4.06 -10.51
C PHE A 194 -11.96 3.29 -9.39
N ARG A 195 -12.34 2.06 -9.71
CA ARG A 195 -12.88 1.07 -8.76
C ARG A 195 -12.20 -0.26 -9.03
N LEU A 196 -11.66 -0.86 -7.98
CA LEU A 196 -11.02 -2.18 -8.03
C LEU A 196 -11.67 -3.11 -7.02
N GLU A 197 -11.92 -4.34 -7.46
CA GLU A 197 -12.36 -5.46 -6.64
C GLU A 197 -11.49 -6.66 -6.99
N ALA A 198 -10.88 -7.27 -5.99
CA ALA A 198 -10.06 -8.46 -6.16
C ALA A 198 -10.51 -9.55 -5.19
N LYS A 199 -10.61 -10.78 -5.68
CA LYS A 199 -10.77 -11.99 -4.87
C LYS A 199 -9.57 -12.89 -5.17
N LEU A 200 -8.73 -13.09 -4.16
CA LEU A 200 -7.44 -13.76 -4.27
C LEU A 200 -7.43 -15.03 -3.41
N ASP A 201 -6.98 -16.13 -3.99
CA ASP A 201 -6.48 -17.27 -3.22
C ASP A 201 -4.98 -17.06 -2.98
N LEU A 202 -4.63 -16.82 -1.71
CA LEU A 202 -3.29 -16.48 -1.30
C LEU A 202 -2.45 -17.69 -0.94
N LYS A 203 -2.97 -18.92 -0.95
CA LYS A 203 -2.19 -20.11 -0.55
C LYS A 203 -0.87 -20.21 -1.31
N GLY A 204 -0.94 -20.20 -2.64
CA GLY A 204 0.25 -20.29 -3.49
C GLY A 204 1.19 -19.10 -3.32
N THR A 205 0.63 -17.90 -3.16
CA THR A 205 1.39 -16.67 -2.90
C THR A 205 2.17 -16.75 -1.59
N LEU A 206 1.50 -17.13 -0.49
CA LEU A 206 2.09 -17.25 0.84
C LEU A 206 3.19 -18.32 0.88
N GLN A 207 3.01 -19.43 0.17
CA GLN A 207 4.04 -20.47 0.02
C GLN A 207 5.28 -19.99 -0.74
N ARG A 208 5.11 -19.15 -1.78
CA ARG A 208 6.23 -18.59 -2.55
C ARG A 208 7.02 -17.56 -1.76
N ILE A 209 6.37 -16.77 -0.89
CA ILE A 209 7.06 -15.80 -0.04
C ILE A 209 7.65 -16.40 1.23
N GLY A 210 7.36 -17.66 1.56
CA GLY A 210 8.10 -18.44 2.57
C GLY A 210 7.27 -19.16 3.63
N ILE A 211 5.95 -18.97 3.69
CA ILE A 211 5.06 -19.70 4.61
C ILE A 211 4.63 -21.00 3.93
N ARG A 212 5.41 -22.06 4.09
CA ARG A 212 5.19 -23.34 3.39
C ARG A 212 4.58 -24.39 4.29
N ASP A 213 5.13 -24.56 5.48
CA ASP A 213 4.81 -25.67 6.37
C ASP A 213 3.36 -25.60 6.82
N ALA A 214 2.87 -24.40 7.13
CA ALA A 214 1.49 -24.11 7.52
C ALA A 214 0.43 -24.66 6.53
N PHE A 215 0.79 -24.88 5.27
CA PHE A 215 -0.11 -25.34 4.20
C PHE A 215 0.11 -26.80 3.79
N SER A 216 0.83 -27.57 4.60
CA SER A 216 1.19 -28.97 4.32
C SER A 216 1.07 -29.82 5.57
N GLU A 217 1.18 -31.15 5.43
CA GLU A 217 1.21 -32.10 6.55
C GLU A 217 2.38 -31.88 7.53
N ARG A 218 3.36 -31.02 7.16
CA ARG A 218 4.46 -30.62 8.05
C ARG A 218 4.08 -29.51 9.02
N ALA A 219 2.86 -28.95 8.92
CA ALA A 219 2.38 -27.93 9.82
C ALA A 219 2.43 -28.41 11.27
N ASN A 220 3.02 -27.60 12.15
CA ASN A 220 2.99 -27.88 13.57
C ASN A 220 2.03 -26.91 14.27
N PHE A 221 0.81 -27.38 14.54
CA PHE A 221 -0.23 -26.68 15.31
C PHE A 221 -0.57 -27.42 16.61
N ARG A 222 0.41 -28.11 17.22
CA ARG A 222 0.24 -28.88 18.48
C ARG A 222 -0.24 -28.07 19.67
N GLU A 223 -0.15 -26.75 19.56
CA GLU A 223 -0.75 -25.87 20.54
C GLU A 223 -2.28 -25.86 20.44
N LEU A 224 -2.87 -26.03 19.25
CA LEU A 224 -4.33 -26.08 19.08
C LEU A 224 -4.94 -27.46 19.26
N THR A 225 -4.28 -28.49 18.73
CA THR A 225 -4.82 -29.85 18.70
C THR A 225 -3.71 -30.88 18.60
N ASP A 226 -3.96 -32.07 19.14
CA ASP A 226 -3.09 -33.24 18.97
C ASP A 226 -3.24 -33.87 17.58
N ASP A 227 -4.30 -33.53 16.85
CA ASP A 227 -4.53 -34.00 15.48
C ASP A 227 -3.57 -33.33 14.48
N ALA A 228 -3.20 -34.06 13.44
CA ALA A 228 -2.44 -33.50 12.33
C ALA A 228 -3.32 -32.59 11.46
N VAL A 229 -3.25 -31.28 11.70
CA VAL A 229 -4.01 -30.26 10.97
C VAL A 229 -3.10 -29.31 10.20
N PHE A 230 -3.59 -28.74 9.10
CA PHE A 230 -2.89 -27.72 8.31
C PHE A 230 -3.88 -26.72 7.69
N VAL A 231 -3.39 -25.56 7.26
CA VAL A 231 -4.22 -24.52 6.62
C VAL A 231 -4.59 -24.96 5.21
N GLY A 232 -5.89 -25.10 4.95
CA GLY A 232 -6.40 -25.52 3.64
C GLY A 232 -6.18 -24.47 2.54
N GLY A 233 -6.40 -23.19 2.88
CA GLY A 233 -6.23 -22.04 2.00
C GLY A 233 -6.55 -20.70 2.69
N VAL A 234 -6.18 -19.59 2.05
CA VAL A 234 -6.43 -18.22 2.53
C VAL A 234 -7.07 -17.42 1.40
N MET A 235 -8.33 -17.04 1.55
CA MET A 235 -9.04 -16.21 0.58
C MET A 235 -9.09 -14.77 1.07
N HIS A 236 -8.62 -13.85 0.23
CA HIS A 236 -8.69 -12.43 0.49
C HIS A 236 -9.56 -11.72 -0.55
N LYS A 237 -10.52 -10.93 -0.10
CA LYS A 237 -11.34 -10.06 -0.94
C LYS A 237 -11.06 -8.60 -0.58
N GLY A 238 -10.49 -7.86 -1.53
CA GLY A 238 -10.20 -6.43 -1.38
C GLY A 238 -11.09 -5.60 -2.29
N PHE A 239 -11.54 -4.45 -1.79
CA PHE A 239 -12.29 -3.47 -2.57
C PHE A 239 -11.79 -2.05 -2.30
N ILE A 240 -11.68 -1.25 -3.36
CA ILE A 240 -11.47 0.21 -3.28
C ILE A 240 -12.24 0.92 -4.39
N GLU A 241 -12.78 2.09 -4.08
CA GLU A 241 -13.33 3.03 -5.06
C GLU A 241 -12.73 4.41 -4.79
N VAL A 242 -12.12 5.02 -5.80
CA VAL A 242 -11.46 6.35 -5.75
C VAL A 242 -12.23 7.31 -6.64
N ASN A 243 -12.65 8.44 -6.06
CA ASN A 243 -13.34 9.53 -6.75
C ASN A 243 -12.91 10.91 -6.21
N GLU A 244 -13.58 11.96 -6.65
CA GLU A 244 -13.23 13.35 -6.35
C GLU A 244 -13.33 13.73 -4.88
N LYS A 245 -14.22 13.06 -4.14
CA LYS A 245 -14.46 13.32 -2.71
C LYS A 245 -13.50 12.55 -1.82
N GLY A 246 -13.02 11.40 -2.27
CA GLY A 246 -12.27 10.48 -1.45
C GLY A 246 -12.21 9.06 -2.02
N THR A 247 -11.97 8.12 -1.11
CA THR A 247 -12.36 6.73 -1.29
C THR A 247 -13.74 6.53 -0.67
N GLU A 248 -14.76 6.27 -1.48
CA GLU A 248 -16.22 6.27 -1.14
C GLU A 248 -16.67 7.27 -0.06
N SER A 249 -17.32 8.36 -0.49
CA SER A 249 -18.09 9.21 0.41
C SER A 249 -19.21 9.96 -0.32
N ALA A 250 -20.32 10.13 0.39
CA ALA A 250 -21.45 10.99 0.06
C ALA A 250 -21.58 12.12 1.09
N ALA A 251 -20.80 13.19 0.95
CA ALA A 251 -21.14 14.59 1.28
C ALA A 251 -19.92 15.50 0.98
N ALA A 252 -20.20 16.73 0.51
CA ALA A 252 -19.25 17.81 0.22
C ALA A 252 -18.93 18.61 1.51
N THR A 253 -17.89 19.43 1.69
CA THR A 253 -17.10 20.33 0.82
C THR A 253 -15.93 20.83 1.67
N VAL A 254 -14.76 21.16 1.11
CA VAL A 254 -14.07 22.48 1.16
C VAL A 254 -12.87 22.37 0.20
N ILE A 255 -12.83 23.26 -0.79
CA ILE A 255 -11.74 23.35 -1.77
C ILE A 255 -10.76 24.41 -1.27
N ASP A 256 -9.56 24.01 -0.89
CA ASP A 256 -8.47 24.95 -0.61
C ASP A 256 -7.81 25.33 -1.94
N ILE A 257 -8.36 26.36 -2.60
CA ILE A 257 -7.87 26.82 -3.91
C ILE A 257 -6.58 27.59 -3.69
N VAL A 258 -5.44 27.00 -4.03
CA VAL A 258 -4.16 27.72 -4.08
C VAL A 258 -4.21 28.74 -5.24
N PRO A 259 -3.93 30.05 -5.00
CA PRO A 259 -3.91 31.06 -6.05
C PRO A 259 -2.97 30.68 -7.20
N ARG A 260 -3.42 30.94 -8.43
CA ARG A 260 -2.80 30.52 -9.71
C ARG A 260 -1.50 31.27 -10.07
N MET A 261 -0.79 31.86 -9.11
CA MET A 261 0.44 32.62 -9.40
C MET A 261 1.61 31.69 -9.78
N LEU A 262 2.58 32.29 -10.49
CA LEU A 262 3.82 31.82 -11.13
C LEU A 262 4.73 30.78 -10.42
N MET A 263 4.26 30.01 -9.45
CA MET A 263 5.07 28.93 -8.87
C MET A 263 5.11 27.75 -9.85
N GLU A 264 6.31 27.32 -10.23
CA GLU A 264 6.46 26.06 -10.97
C GLU A 264 5.82 24.93 -10.16
N SER A 265 4.97 24.13 -10.82
CA SER A 265 4.35 22.96 -10.18
C SER A 265 4.96 21.69 -10.74
N LYS A 266 5.23 20.72 -9.87
CA LYS A 266 5.64 19.37 -10.28
C LYS A 266 4.45 18.65 -10.94
N PRO A 267 4.55 18.22 -12.20
CA PRO A 267 3.47 17.46 -12.83
C PRO A 267 3.49 16.02 -12.31
N PHE A 268 2.38 15.56 -11.75
CA PHE A 268 2.14 14.14 -11.46
C PHE A 268 0.92 13.71 -12.28
N ILE A 269 1.15 13.03 -13.40
CA ILE A 269 0.12 12.66 -14.36
C ILE A 269 0.00 11.14 -14.41
N ALA A 270 -1.00 10.59 -13.70
CA ALA A 270 -1.24 9.15 -13.63
C ALA A 270 -2.04 8.64 -14.84
N ASP A 271 -1.55 8.87 -16.06
CA ASP A 271 -2.15 8.44 -17.34
C ASP A 271 -1.60 7.10 -17.85
N GLN A 272 -0.96 6.35 -16.95
CA GLN A 272 -0.29 5.07 -17.19
C GLN A 272 -0.35 4.18 -15.96
N PRO A 273 -0.04 2.87 -16.05
CA PRO A 273 0.00 2.01 -14.89
C PRO A 273 0.83 2.59 -13.73
N PHE A 274 0.25 2.60 -12.54
CA PHE A 274 0.89 3.09 -11.31
C PHE A 274 0.59 2.16 -10.14
N LEU A 275 1.42 2.25 -9.10
CA LEU A 275 1.19 1.57 -7.82
C LEU A 275 0.55 2.55 -6.84
N PHE A 276 -0.23 2.03 -5.91
CA PHE A 276 -0.77 2.82 -4.81
C PHE A 276 -0.72 2.03 -3.50
N ALA A 277 -0.66 2.76 -2.39
CA ALA A 277 -0.83 2.24 -1.05
C ALA A 277 -1.69 3.19 -0.21
N ILE A 278 -2.47 2.65 0.72
CA ILE A 278 -3.11 3.43 1.79
C ILE A 278 -2.32 3.14 3.06
N VAL A 279 -1.72 4.18 3.62
CA VAL A 279 -0.82 4.09 4.77
C VAL A 279 -1.43 4.85 5.93
N ARG A 280 -1.39 4.27 7.13
CA ARG A 280 -1.75 4.93 8.39
C ARG A 280 -0.49 5.25 9.17
N ASN A 281 -0.40 6.44 9.73
CA ASN A 281 0.69 6.93 10.59
C ASN A 281 2.10 6.72 10.01
N SER A 282 2.21 6.69 8.68
CA SER A 282 3.44 6.35 7.93
C SER A 282 4.03 4.96 8.20
N ASP A 283 3.42 4.13 9.05
CA ASP A 283 4.00 2.87 9.54
C ASP A 283 3.22 1.60 9.10
N THR A 284 1.94 1.76 8.79
CA THR A 284 1.03 0.64 8.56
C THR A 284 0.40 0.72 7.18
N VAL A 285 0.73 -0.23 6.30
CA VAL A 285 0.06 -0.35 5.00
C VAL A 285 -1.28 -1.06 5.15
N LEU A 286 -2.36 -0.29 5.09
CA LEU A 286 -3.73 -0.79 5.15
C LEU A 286 -4.13 -1.48 3.84
N PHE A 287 -3.79 -0.88 2.70
CA PHE A 287 -4.06 -1.41 1.36
C PHE A 287 -2.88 -1.15 0.44
N ALA A 288 -2.67 -2.03 -0.52
CA ALA A 288 -1.72 -1.82 -1.61
C ALA A 288 -2.24 -2.43 -2.90
N GLY A 289 -1.90 -1.82 -4.02
CA GLY A 289 -2.36 -2.30 -5.31
C GLY A 289 -1.63 -1.69 -6.50
N GLN A 290 -1.96 -2.24 -7.65
CA GLN A 290 -1.58 -1.75 -8.96
C GLN A 290 -2.85 -1.34 -9.69
N PHE A 291 -2.84 -0.17 -10.34
CA PHE A 291 -3.87 0.24 -11.27
C PHE A 291 -3.32 0.19 -12.70
N ALA A 292 -3.98 -0.59 -13.55
CA ALA A 292 -3.65 -0.78 -14.96
C ALA A 292 -4.92 -1.23 -15.70
N LYS A 293 -5.79 -0.29 -16.09
CA LYS A 293 -7.10 -0.61 -16.68
C LYS A 293 -7.48 0.27 -17.85
#